data_AF-A0A2E0UUI0-F1
#
_entry.id   AF-A0A2E0UUI0-F1
#
_cell.length_a   1.000
_cell.length_b   1.000
_cell.length_c   1.000
_cell.angle_alpha   90.00
_cell.angle_beta   90.00
_cell.angle_gamma   90.00
#
_symmetry.space_group_name_H-M   'P 1'
#
loop_
_entity.id
_entity.type
_entity.pdbx_description
1 polymer ?
#
loop_
_entity_poly.entity_id
_entity_poly.type
_entity_poly.pdbx_seq_one_letter_code
_entity_poly.pdbx_strand_id
1 'polypeptide(L)'
;MDAQTYRRTLIRVARHMVEMAKSQVNNQINAIETRVASEASKQVQKVVSGIWIGKGADAFVELINNEFTSRVNRILGQSRFMVQTLDHAVERINEADQQAASIASEAGEIFRNIY
;
A
#
# COMPACT_ATOMS: atom_id res chain seq x y z
N MET A 1 -12.40 25.77 -21.25
CA MET A 1 -12.52 24.68 -20.26
C MET A 1 -12.92 25.32 -18.95
N ASP A 2 -14.06 24.96 -18.37
CA ASP A 2 -14.53 25.61 -17.14
C ASP A 2 -13.70 25.18 -15.91
N ALA A 3 -13.72 26.00 -14.86
CA ALA A 3 -12.93 25.76 -13.64
C ALA A 3 -13.37 24.51 -12.85
N GLN A 4 -14.65 24.11 -12.91
CA GLN A 4 -15.15 22.88 -12.28
C GLN A 4 -14.65 21.62 -13.00
N THR A 5 -14.63 21.63 -14.33
CA THR A 5 -14.14 20.54 -15.17
C THR A 5 -12.64 20.32 -14.95
N TYR A 6 -11.86 21.38 -14.78
CA TYR A 6 -10.44 21.29 -14.41
C TYR A 6 -10.25 20.66 -13.01
N ARG A 7 -10.98 21.15 -12.00
CA ARG A 7 -10.91 20.61 -10.62
C ARG A 7 -11.22 19.11 -10.56
N ARG A 8 -12.32 18.70 -11.18
CA ARG A 8 -12.73 17.28 -11.22
C ARG A 8 -11.69 16.40 -11.90
N THR A 9 -11.04 16.91 -12.94
CA THR A 9 -9.97 16.19 -13.64
C THR A 9 -8.75 16.01 -12.75
N LEU A 10 -8.31 17.06 -12.06
CA LEU A 10 -7.17 16.98 -11.14
C LEU A 10 -7.41 16.02 -9.97
N ILE A 11 -8.59 16.07 -9.36
CA ILE A 11 -8.95 15.18 -8.24
C ILE A 11 -9.04 13.72 -8.70
N ARG A 12 -9.55 13.48 -9.91
CA ARG A 12 -9.58 12.15 -10.50
C ARG A 12 -8.17 11.62 -10.76
N VAL A 13 -7.27 12.45 -11.28
CA VAL A 13 -5.86 12.10 -11.49
C VAL A 13 -5.16 11.81 -10.16
N ALA A 14 -5.34 12.67 -9.15
CA ALA A 14 -4.76 12.45 -7.83
C ALA A 14 -5.25 11.15 -7.19
N ARG A 15 -6.55 10.87 -7.23
CA ARG A 15 -7.11 9.58 -6.78
C ARG A 15 -6.48 8.41 -7.53
N HIS A 16 -6.39 8.50 -8.85
CA HIS A 16 -5.82 7.44 -9.67
C HIS A 16 -4.35 7.17 -9.33
N MET A 17 -3.55 8.21 -9.06
CA MET A 17 -2.15 8.06 -8.64
C MET A 17 -2.03 7.34 -7.29
N VAL A 18 -2.89 7.68 -6.32
CA VAL A 18 -2.90 7.01 -5.00
C VAL A 18 -3.33 5.55 -5.13
N GLU A 19 -4.34 5.26 -5.95
CA GLU A 19 -4.77 3.88 -6.24
C GLU A 19 -3.69 3.06 -6.95
N MET A 20 -2.95 3.66 -7.89
CA MET A 20 -1.80 3.00 -8.52
C MET A 20 -0.70 2.70 -7.50
N ALA A 21 -0.36 3.65 -6.63
CA ALA A 21 0.61 3.43 -5.56
C ALA A 21 0.17 2.30 -4.62
N LYS A 22 -1.10 2.29 -4.22
CA LYS A 22 -1.70 1.22 -3.41
C LYS A 22 -1.60 -0.15 -4.09
N SER A 23 -1.95 -0.23 -5.38
CA SER A 23 -1.82 -1.45 -6.18
C SER A 23 -0.38 -1.96 -6.21
N GLN A 24 0.59 -1.07 -6.38
CA GLN A 24 2.00 -1.43 -6.37
C GLN A 24 2.47 -1.97 -5.02
N VAL A 25 2.04 -1.35 -3.90
CA VAL A 25 2.36 -1.84 -2.56
C VAL A 25 1.71 -3.20 -2.29
N ASN A 26 0.46 -3.41 -2.70
CA ASN A 26 -0.21 -4.71 -2.58
C ASN A 26 0.50 -5.80 -3.39
N ASN A 27 0.97 -5.49 -4.59
CA ASN A 27 1.76 -6.44 -5.38
C ASN A 27 3.07 -6.81 -4.68
N GLN A 28 3.72 -5.87 -4.00
CA GLN A 28 4.92 -6.15 -3.20
C GLN A 28 4.61 -7.02 -1.99
N ILE A 29 3.50 -6.76 -1.29
CA ILE A 29 3.03 -7.61 -0.16
C ILE A 29 2.82 -9.04 -0.64
N ASN A 30 2.05 -9.24 -1.71
CA ASN A 30 1.77 -10.56 -2.26
C ASN A 30 3.03 -11.28 -2.74
N ALA A 31 3.94 -10.54 -3.38
CA ALA A 31 5.22 -11.09 -3.84
C ALA A 31 6.09 -11.53 -2.66
N ILE A 32 6.12 -10.74 -1.57
CA ILE A 32 6.85 -11.10 -0.36
C ILE A 32 6.20 -12.34 0.28
N GLU A 33 4.91 -12.31 0.59
CA GLU A 33 4.22 -13.44 1.24
C GLU A 33 4.37 -14.74 0.46
N THR A 34 4.16 -14.70 -0.85
CA THR A 34 4.20 -15.90 -1.69
C THR A 34 5.62 -16.38 -1.95
N ARG A 35 6.51 -15.48 -2.41
CA ARG A 35 7.86 -15.90 -2.85
C ARG A 35 8.77 -16.16 -1.67
N VAL A 36 8.67 -15.36 -0.61
CA VAL A 36 9.56 -15.49 0.53
C VAL A 36 9.22 -16.72 1.35
N ALA A 37 7.94 -16.95 1.66
CA ALA A 37 7.53 -18.16 2.39
C ALA A 37 7.83 -19.44 1.58
N SER A 38 7.56 -19.42 0.28
CA SER A 38 7.85 -20.53 -0.64
C SER A 38 9.34 -20.84 -0.70
N GLU A 39 10.17 -19.83 -0.94
CA GLU A 39 11.61 -20.04 -1.13
C GLU A 39 12.29 -20.41 0.18
N ALA A 40 11.94 -19.78 1.31
CA ALA A 40 12.42 -20.18 2.63
C ALA A 40 12.05 -21.63 2.94
N SER A 41 10.79 -22.02 2.69
CA SER A 41 10.34 -23.40 2.90
C SER A 41 11.11 -24.40 2.04
N LYS A 42 11.37 -24.10 0.77
CA LYS A 42 12.16 -24.97 -0.12
C LYS A 42 13.59 -25.16 0.36
N GLN A 43 14.24 -24.10 0.83
CA GLN A 43 15.61 -24.19 1.33
C GLN A 43 15.67 -24.95 2.66
N VAL A 44 14.71 -24.72 3.57
CA VAL A 44 14.56 -25.53 4.80
C VAL A 44 14.30 -27.00 4.45
N GLN A 45 13.48 -27.28 3.43
CA GLN A 45 13.18 -28.64 3.01
C GLN A 45 14.41 -29.39 2.48
N LYS A 46 15.37 -28.70 1.84
CA LYS A 46 16.66 -29.30 1.46
C LYS A 46 17.52 -29.69 2.67
N VAL A 47 17.40 -28.95 3.77
CA VAL A 47 18.07 -29.30 5.05
C VAL A 47 17.37 -30.49 5.69
N VAL A 48 16.04 -30.44 5.83
CA VAL A 48 15.24 -31.50 6.48
C VAL A 48 15.27 -32.82 5.70
N SER A 49 15.37 -32.77 4.37
CA SER A 49 15.50 -33.96 3.51
C SER A 49 16.91 -34.59 3.55
N GLY A 50 17.84 -34.01 4.31
CA GLY A 50 19.19 -34.55 4.45
C GLY A 50 20.08 -34.33 3.23
N ILE A 51 19.66 -33.52 2.26
CA ILE A 51 20.52 -33.11 1.13
C ILE A 51 21.63 -32.18 1.63
N TRP A 52 21.32 -31.35 2.63
CA TRP A 52 22.29 -30.50 3.31
C TRP A 52 22.30 -30.79 4.81
N ILE A 53 23.42 -31.35 5.29
CA ILE A 53 23.59 -31.81 6.68
C ILE A 53 24.82 -31.14 7.29
N GLY A 54 24.75 -30.75 8.56
CA GLY A 54 25.86 -30.26 9.36
C GLY A 54 25.52 -28.98 10.13
N LYS A 55 26.44 -28.52 11.00
CA LYS A 55 26.23 -27.35 11.87
C LYS A 55 25.80 -26.08 11.12
N GLY A 56 26.25 -25.90 9.88
CA GLY A 56 25.83 -24.77 9.04
C GLY A 56 24.39 -24.87 8.56
N ALA A 57 23.89 -26.08 8.33
CA ALA A 57 22.49 -26.32 7.96
C ALA A 57 21.56 -26.07 9.16
N ASP A 58 21.96 -26.49 10.36
CA ASP A 58 21.22 -26.22 11.61
C ASP A 58 21.17 -24.70 11.89
N ALA A 59 22.32 -24.03 11.81
CA ALA A 59 22.41 -22.58 11.98
C ALA A 59 21.61 -21.81 10.92
N PHE A 60 21.53 -22.33 9.69
CA PHE A 60 20.69 -21.73 8.65
C PHE A 60 19.20 -21.84 8.97
N VAL A 61 18.73 -23.01 9.42
CA VAL A 61 17.32 -23.19 9.83
C VAL A 61 16.99 -22.27 11.01
N GLU A 62 17.90 -22.14 11.98
CA GLU A 62 17.76 -21.22 13.10
C GLU A 62 17.68 -19.76 12.65
N LEU A 63 18.57 -19.33 11.74
CA LEU A 63 18.58 -17.98 11.18
C LEU A 63 17.29 -17.67 10.39
N ILE A 64 16.81 -18.63 9.60
CA ILE A 64 15.57 -18.48 8.82
C ILE A 64 14.35 -18.34 9.76
N ASN A 65 14.29 -19.19 10.79
CA ASN A 65 13.17 -19.19 11.72
C ASN A 65 13.15 -17.93 12.61
N ASN A 66 14.32 -17.49 13.10
CA ASN A 66 14.40 -16.43 14.11
C ASN A 66 14.58 -15.04 13.51
N GLU A 67 15.54 -14.87 12.59
CA GLU A 67 15.89 -13.55 12.05
C GLU A 67 15.14 -13.22 10.77
N PHE A 68 15.14 -14.14 9.81
CA PHE A 68 14.58 -13.88 8.49
C PHE A 68 13.08 -13.65 8.54
N THR A 69 12.34 -14.54 9.21
CA THR A 69 10.88 -14.41 9.39
C THR A 69 10.51 -13.11 10.09
N SER A 70 11.27 -12.71 11.13
CA SER A 70 11.06 -11.46 11.85
C SER A 70 11.24 -10.22 10.95
N ARG A 71 12.31 -10.19 10.14
CA ARG A 71 12.57 -9.10 9.20
C ARG A 71 11.50 -9.01 8.11
N VAL A 72 11.04 -10.15 7.59
CA VAL A 72 9.96 -10.23 6.59
C VAL A 72 8.65 -9.70 7.18
N ASN A 73 8.31 -10.10 8.41
CA ASN A 73 7.12 -9.60 9.11
C ASN A 73 7.18 -8.08 9.34
N ARG A 74 8.37 -7.53 9.62
CA ARG A 74 8.56 -6.07 9.76
C ARG A 74 8.29 -5.34 8.44
N ILE A 75 8.79 -5.85 7.32
CA ILE A 75 8.55 -5.26 5.99
C ILE A 75 7.06 -5.34 5.65
N LEU A 76 6.42 -6.50 5.86
CA LEU A 76 4.99 -6.67 5.64
C LEU A 76 4.16 -5.70 6.50
N GLY A 77 4.53 -5.52 7.77
CA GLY A 77 3.90 -4.55 8.67
C GLY A 77 3.99 -3.12 8.14
N GLN A 78 5.18 -2.70 7.70
CA GLN A 78 5.40 -1.37 7.11
C GLN A 78 4.61 -1.17 5.82
N SER A 79 4.59 -2.16 4.93
CA SER A 79 3.83 -2.09 3.67
C SER A 79 2.32 -2.01 3.94
N ARG A 80 1.79 -2.78 4.88
CA ARG A 80 0.38 -2.71 5.27
C ARG A 80 0.02 -1.36 5.90
N PHE A 81 0.89 -0.80 6.73
CA PHE A 81 0.73 0.55 7.27
C PHE A 81 0.71 1.62 6.17
N MET A 82 1.57 1.48 5.15
CA MET A 82 1.57 2.37 4.00
C MET A 82 0.26 2.28 3.21
N VAL A 83 -0.30 1.09 3.01
CA VAL A 83 -1.63 0.93 2.37
C VAL A 83 -2.72 1.66 3.17
N GLN A 84 -2.76 1.50 4.49
CA GLN A 84 -3.72 2.21 5.34
C GLN A 84 -3.56 3.74 5.25
N THR A 85 -2.32 4.22 5.20
CA THR A 85 -2.05 5.65 5.04
C THR A 85 -2.52 6.17 3.68
N LEU A 86 -2.37 5.37 2.62
CA LEU A 86 -2.88 5.70 1.29
C LEU A 86 -4.41 5.71 1.25
N ASP A 87 -5.07 4.79 1.95
CA ASP A 87 -6.54 4.79 2.09
C ASP A 87 -7.04 6.08 2.74
N HIS A 88 -6.42 6.48 3.84
CA HIS A 88 -6.72 7.77 4.48
C HIS A 88 -6.44 8.98 3.58
N ALA A 89 -5.41 8.92 2.74
CA ALA A 89 -5.13 9.98 1.77
C ALA A 89 -6.26 10.10 0.73
N VAL A 90 -6.81 8.98 0.24
CA VAL A 90 -7.97 8.98 -0.66
C VAL A 90 -9.20 9.56 0.03
N GLU A 91 -9.46 9.19 1.28
CA GLU A 91 -10.57 9.74 2.07
C GLU A 91 -10.47 11.26 2.21
N ARG A 92 -9.29 11.78 2.57
CA ARG A 92 -9.06 13.23 2.67
C ARG A 92 -9.22 13.97 1.34
N ILE A 93 -8.82 13.35 0.23
CA ILE A 93 -9.06 13.93 -1.11
C ILE A 93 -10.58 14.05 -1.38
N ASN A 94 -11.39 13.07 -0.93
CA ASN A 94 -12.85 13.11 -1.10
C ASN A 94 -13.48 14.21 -0.26
N GLU A 95 -13.10 14.29 1.02
CA GLU A 95 -13.60 15.31 1.94
C GLU A 95 -13.27 16.72 1.44
N ALA A 96 -12.04 16.94 0.98
CA ALA A 96 -11.61 18.20 0.41
C ALA A 96 -12.42 18.59 -0.84
N ASP A 97 -12.75 17.64 -1.73
CA ASP A 97 -13.60 17.91 -2.90
C ASP A 97 -15.02 18.30 -2.49
N GLN A 98 -15.60 17.60 -1.51
CA GLN A 98 -16.94 17.88 -1.00
C GLN A 98 -17.02 19.27 -0.36
N GLN A 99 -16.05 19.62 0.50
CA GLN A 99 -15.97 20.96 1.10
C GLN A 99 -15.82 22.05 0.04
N ALA A 100 -14.92 21.85 -0.93
CA ALA A 100 -14.73 22.80 -2.03
C ALA A 100 -15.96 22.92 -2.94
N ALA A 101 -16.76 21.85 -3.11
CA ALA A 101 -18.04 21.90 -3.81
C ALA A 101 -19.08 22.72 -3.04
N SER A 102 -19.20 22.50 -1.73
CA SER A 102 -20.16 23.22 -0.86
C SER A 102 -19.91 24.72 -0.88
N ILE A 103 -18.65 25.14 -0.65
CA ILE A 103 -18.26 26.55 -0.62
C ILE A 103 -18.53 27.22 -1.98
N ALA A 104 -18.24 26.52 -3.09
CA ALA A 104 -18.51 27.04 -4.42
C ALA A 104 -20.02 27.20 -4.70
N SER A 105 -20.86 26.30 -4.17
CA SER A 105 -22.31 26.39 -4.27
C SER A 105 -22.84 27.59 -3.48
N GLU A 106 -22.41 27.73 -2.23
CA GLU A 106 -22.79 28.86 -1.35
C GLU A 106 -22.38 30.21 -1.96
N ALA A 107 -21.15 30.34 -2.47
CA ALA A 107 -20.72 31.54 -3.15
C ALA A 107 -21.59 31.83 -4.39
N GLY A 108 -21.91 30.81 -5.18
CA GLY A 108 -22.78 30.95 -6.35
C GLY A 108 -24.23 31.32 -6.03
N GLU A 109 -24.74 30.96 -4.86
CA GLU A 109 -26.05 31.40 -4.35
C GLU A 109 -26.01 32.84 -3.88
N ILE A 110 -24.96 33.24 -3.15
CA ILE A 110 -24.75 34.63 -2.75
C ILE A 110 -24.71 35.52 -4.00
N PHE A 111 -23.92 35.16 -5.01
CA PHE A 111 -23.85 35.96 -6.25
C PHE A 111 -25.16 35.96 -7.05
N ARG A 112 -25.98 34.90 -6.98
CA ARG A 112 -27.33 34.87 -7.60
C ARG A 112 -28.38 35.67 -6.83
N ASN A 113 -28.17 35.94 -5.55
CA ASN A 113 -29.10 36.74 -4.75
C ASN A 113 -28.78 38.24 -4.80
N ILE A 114 -27.61 38.62 -5.33
CA ILE A 114 -27.19 40.03 -5.45
C ILE A 114 -27.37 40.57 -6.89
N TYR A 115 -27.54 39.69 -7.88
CA TYR A 115 -27.87 40.00 -9.28
C TYR A 115 -29.25 39.47 -9.65
#